data_AF-H1LW80-F1
#
_entry.id   AF-H1LW80-F1
#
_cell.length_a   1.000
_cell.length_b   1.000
_cell.length_c   1.000
_cell.angle_alpha   90.00
_cell.angle_beta   90.00
_cell.angle_gamma   90.00
#
_symmetry.space_group_name_H-M   'P 1'
#
loop_
_entity.id
_entity.type
_entity.pdbx_description
1 polymer ?
#
loop_
_entity_poly.entity_id
_entity_poly.type
_entity_poly.pdbx_seq_one_letter_code
_entity_poly.pdbx_strand_id
1 'polypeptide(L)'
;YYRRNDAGNVVVNYLEQGTNAVVANQENIDGTGQLGLPFTTVQKNINDFDFVSVSPAANGTFASGTQRVNYYYKRKDAANVTVKYVEHGTGTPLSNDDVLGGTGKHGLP
;
A
#
# COMPACT_ATOMS: atom_id res chain seq x y z
N TYR A 1 24.00 -9.34 36.51
CA TYR A 1 23.77 -8.78 35.17
C TYR A 1 22.29 -8.44 35.03
N TYR A 2 21.95 -7.23 34.57
CA TYR A 2 20.57 -6.84 34.31
C TYR A 2 20.30 -6.92 32.80
N ARG A 3 19.14 -7.46 32.42
CA ARG A 3 18.62 -7.45 31.05
C ARG A 3 17.25 -6.75 31.06
N ARG A 4 16.91 -6.03 29.99
CA ARG A 4 15.55 -5.55 29.79
C ARG A 4 14.58 -6.71 29.58
N ASN A 5 13.34 -6.49 29.99
CA ASN A 5 12.25 -7.42 29.74
C ASN A 5 11.92 -7.46 28.24
N ASP A 6 11.33 -8.57 27.82
CA ASP A 6 10.81 -8.72 26.47
C ASP A 6 9.51 -7.91 26.29
N ALA A 7 9.35 -7.34 25.09
CA ALA A 7 8.13 -6.72 24.61
C ALA A 7 7.43 -7.63 23.59
N GLY A 8 6.23 -7.26 23.16
CA GLY A 8 5.67 -7.87 21.97
C GLY A 8 6.31 -7.32 20.70
N ASN A 9 6.30 -8.11 19.63
CA ASN A 9 6.86 -7.68 18.35
C ASN A 9 6.02 -6.56 17.73
N VAL A 10 6.65 -5.74 16.90
CA VAL A 10 5.95 -4.78 16.03
C VAL A 10 5.76 -5.42 14.67
N VAL A 11 4.52 -5.50 14.22
CA VAL A 11 4.14 -6.00 12.89
C VAL A 11 3.81 -4.82 11.99
N VAL A 12 4.50 -4.72 10.85
CA VAL A 12 4.29 -3.66 9.87
C VAL A 12 3.58 -4.20 8.64
N ASN A 13 2.37 -3.71 8.37
CA ASN A 13 1.54 -4.11 7.24
C ASN A 13 1.54 -3.03 6.16
N TYR A 14 1.45 -3.46 4.90
CA TYR A 14 1.31 -2.60 3.73
C TYR A 14 0.02 -2.98 3.02
N LEU A 15 -0.99 -2.13 3.14
CA LEU A 15 -2.38 -2.45 2.84
C LEU A 15 -2.98 -1.47 1.83
N GLU A 16 -3.85 -1.97 0.94
CA GLU A 16 -4.69 -1.12 0.10
C GLU A 16 -5.79 -0.47 0.95
N GLN A 17 -5.95 0.85 0.81
CA GLN A 17 -6.94 1.63 1.54
C GLN A 17 -8.36 1.14 1.22
N GLY A 18 -9.17 0.91 2.25
CA GLY A 18 -10.58 0.51 2.13
C GLY A 18 -10.80 -1.00 2.01
N THR A 19 -9.89 -1.75 1.38
CA THR A 19 -10.00 -3.22 1.23
C THR A 19 -9.14 -4.00 2.22
N ASN A 20 -8.08 -3.37 2.75
CA ASN A 20 -7.01 -4.03 3.51
C ASN A 20 -6.33 -5.18 2.75
N ALA A 21 -6.39 -5.18 1.41
CA ALA A 21 -5.62 -6.14 0.62
C ALA A 21 -4.11 -5.89 0.82
N VAL A 22 -3.33 -6.95 0.97
CA VAL A 22 -1.88 -6.84 1.17
C VAL A 22 -1.22 -6.47 -0.16
N VAL A 23 -0.47 -5.36 -0.19
CA VAL A 23 0.18 -4.83 -1.39
C VAL A 23 1.71 -4.98 -1.38
N ALA A 24 2.29 -5.34 -0.24
CA ALA A 24 3.72 -5.69 -0.12
C ALA A 24 3.96 -6.62 1.08
N ASN A 25 5.14 -7.26 1.11
CA ASN A 25 5.54 -8.14 2.21
C ASN A 25 5.53 -7.42 3.56
N GLN A 26 4.88 -8.06 4.53
CA GLN A 26 4.85 -7.65 5.93
C GLN A 26 6.26 -7.70 6.54
N GLU A 27 6.54 -6.81 7.49
CA GLU A 27 7.77 -6.83 8.29
C GLU A 27 7.48 -7.11 9.77
N ASN A 28 8.48 -7.66 10.46
CA ASN A 28 8.43 -7.90 11.90
C ASN A 28 9.67 -7.31 12.56
N ILE A 29 9.46 -6.50 13.60
CA ILE A 29 10.53 -6.01 14.46
C ILE A 29 10.42 -6.77 15.77
N ASP A 30 11.47 -7.51 16.11
CA ASP A 30 11.52 -8.36 17.28
C ASP A 30 11.49 -7.52 18.58
N GLY A 31 10.62 -7.91 19.51
CA GLY A 31 10.44 -7.23 20.79
C GLY A 31 11.34 -7.77 21.91
N THR A 32 12.14 -8.81 21.68
CA THR A 32 12.97 -9.39 22.76
C THR A 32 13.98 -8.38 23.32
N GLY A 33 13.95 -8.19 24.64
CA GLY A 33 14.76 -7.20 25.35
C GLY A 33 14.49 -5.73 25.01
N GLN A 34 13.38 -5.41 24.32
CA GLN A 34 13.10 -4.05 23.83
C GLN A 34 12.07 -3.28 24.68
N LEU A 35 11.52 -3.84 25.76
CA LEU A 35 10.44 -3.19 26.51
C LEU A 35 10.80 -1.75 26.94
N GLY A 36 9.94 -0.80 26.56
CA GLY A 36 10.12 0.63 26.84
C GLY A 36 11.07 1.37 25.91
N LEU A 37 11.68 0.71 24.91
CA LEU A 37 12.48 1.39 23.89
C LEU A 37 11.62 1.96 22.74
N PRO A 38 12.08 3.02 22.07
CA PRO A 38 11.41 3.51 20.88
C PRO A 38 11.61 2.55 19.71
N PHE A 39 10.60 2.48 18.84
CA PHE A 39 10.73 1.91 17.51
C PHE A 39 10.30 2.93 16.45
N THR A 40 10.84 2.78 15.25
CA THR A 40 10.45 3.52 14.06
C THR A 40 10.31 2.53 12.90
N THR A 41 9.34 2.79 12.03
CA THR A 41 9.05 2.03 10.83
C THR A 41 9.13 2.96 9.62
N VAL A 42 9.35 2.38 8.44
CA VAL A 42 9.58 3.15 7.21
C VAL A 42 8.53 2.78 6.16
N GLN A 43 8.01 3.82 5.50
CA GLN A 43 7.14 3.68 4.34
C GLN A 43 7.88 3.02 3.19
N LYS A 44 7.21 2.16 2.40
CA LYS A 44 7.76 1.61 1.17
C LYS A 44 7.28 2.39 -0.04
N ASN A 45 8.15 2.50 -1.04
CA ASN A 45 7.71 2.79 -2.39
C ASN A 45 7.22 1.49 -3.02
N ILE A 46 5.94 1.44 -3.41
CA ILE A 46 5.30 0.27 -4.00
C ILE A 46 4.88 0.66 -5.42
N ASN A 47 5.32 -0.13 -6.41
CA ASN A 47 4.94 0.11 -7.81
C ASN A 47 3.42 0.09 -7.94
N ASP A 48 2.88 0.93 -8.83
CA ASP A 48 1.44 1.05 -9.09
C ASP A 48 0.57 1.56 -7.93
N PHE A 49 1.18 1.99 -6.82
CA PHE A 49 0.48 2.54 -5.67
C PHE A 49 1.07 3.88 -5.22
N ASP A 50 0.21 4.76 -4.72
CA ASP A 50 0.56 5.97 -3.99
C ASP A 50 0.32 5.76 -2.49
N PHE A 51 1.21 6.28 -1.65
CA PHE A 51 1.01 6.27 -0.21
C PHE A 51 -0.11 7.22 0.20
N VAL A 52 -0.93 6.77 1.15
CA VAL A 52 -2.06 7.54 1.68
C VAL A 52 -1.82 7.96 3.12
N SER A 53 -1.62 6.98 4.02
CA SER A 53 -1.51 7.27 5.45
C SER A 53 -0.87 6.12 6.22
N VAL A 54 -0.44 6.39 7.45
CA VAL A 54 0.02 5.39 8.42
C VAL A 54 -0.88 5.43 9.66
N SER A 55 -1.16 4.27 10.25
CA SER A 55 -1.94 4.14 11.47
C SER A 55 -1.40 3.03 12.37
N PRO A 56 -1.36 3.20 13.71
CA PRO A 56 -1.67 4.43 14.43
C PRO A 56 -0.60 5.51 14.28
N ALA A 57 0.67 5.12 14.12
CA ALA A 57 1.81 6.00 13.85
C ALA A 57 3.00 5.20 13.30
N ALA A 58 3.93 5.84 12.59
CA ALA A 58 5.15 5.21 12.09
C ALA A 58 6.19 4.94 13.21
N ASN A 59 6.01 5.54 14.38
CA ASN A 59 6.91 5.46 15.51
C ASN A 59 6.13 5.26 16.81
N GLY A 60 6.78 4.68 17.81
CA GLY A 60 6.16 4.41 19.10
C GLY A 60 7.16 3.84 20.09
N THR A 61 6.65 3.22 21.14
CA THR A 61 7.44 2.55 22.16
C THR A 61 7.00 1.09 22.25
N PHE A 62 7.97 0.19 22.35
CA PHE A 62 7.71 -1.23 22.58
C PHE A 62 6.96 -1.46 23.89
N ALA A 63 5.79 -2.07 23.78
CA ALA A 63 4.92 -2.39 24.91
C ALA A 63 4.77 -3.90 25.09
N SER A 64 4.15 -4.32 26.20
CA SER A 64 3.71 -5.71 26.33
C SER A 64 2.62 -5.99 25.28
N GLY A 65 2.72 -7.15 24.63
CA GLY A 65 1.80 -7.56 23.56
C GLY A 65 2.19 -7.01 22.18
N THR A 66 1.77 -7.73 21.13
CA THR A 66 2.10 -7.39 19.74
C THR A 66 1.45 -6.08 19.32
N GLN A 67 2.25 -5.19 18.74
CA GLN A 67 1.81 -3.91 18.18
C GLN A 67 1.71 -4.02 16.65
N ARG A 68 0.80 -3.26 16.03
CA ARG A 68 0.62 -3.22 14.57
C ARG A 68 0.75 -1.80 14.04
N VAL A 69 1.51 -1.64 12.96
CA VAL A 69 1.61 -0.41 12.16
C VAL A 69 1.13 -0.73 10.75
N ASN A 70 0.14 0.00 10.27
CA ASN A 70 -0.45 -0.18 8.95
C ASN A 70 -0.13 1.03 8.08
N TYR A 71 0.60 0.81 6.98
CA TYR A 71 0.73 1.77 5.90
C TYR A 71 -0.35 1.50 4.86
N TYR A 72 -1.18 2.51 4.57
CA TYR A 72 -2.25 2.43 3.59
C TYR A 72 -1.84 3.07 2.27
N TYR A 73 -2.22 2.40 1.19
CA TYR A 73 -1.88 2.76 -0.18
C TYR A 73 -3.11 2.82 -1.07
N LYS A 74 -3.09 3.67 -2.08
CA LYS A 74 -4.12 3.76 -3.12
C LYS A 74 -3.50 3.38 -4.45
N ARG A 75 -4.15 2.51 -5.22
CA ARG A 75 -3.69 2.14 -6.56
C ARG A 75 -3.71 3.36 -7.49
N LYS A 76 -2.65 3.52 -8.27
CA LYS A 76 -2.51 4.57 -9.27
C LYS A 76 -3.58 4.44 -10.35
N ASP A 77 -3.88 5.56 -10.99
CA ASP A 77 -4.76 5.58 -12.15
C ASP A 77 -3.99 5.08 -13.38
N ALA A 78 -4.61 4.18 -14.14
CA ALA A 78 -4.17 3.85 -15.49
C ALA A 78 -4.54 4.98 -16.45
N ALA A 79 -3.90 5.00 -17.62
CA ALA A 79 -4.39 5.79 -18.73
C ALA A 79 -5.80 5.32 -19.12
N ASN A 80 -6.63 6.26 -19.57
CA ASN A 80 -7.91 5.93 -20.17
C ASN A 80 -7.67 5.21 -21.51
N VAL A 81 -8.52 4.24 -21.82
CA VAL A 81 -8.52 3.59 -23.14
C VAL A 81 -9.63 4.22 -23.97
N THR A 82 -9.28 4.74 -25.14
CA THR A 82 -10.24 5.26 -26.12
C THR A 82 -10.45 4.22 -27.21
N VAL A 83 -11.66 3.68 -27.32
CA VAL A 83 -12.07 2.79 -28.40
C VAL A 83 -12.62 3.65 -29.54
N LYS A 84 -11.98 3.55 -30.71
CA LYS A 84 -12.42 4.24 -31.92
C LYS A 84 -13.08 3.25 -32.88
N TYR A 85 -14.24 3.60 -33.39
CA TYR A 85 -14.91 2.84 -34.45
C TYR A 85 -14.64 3.52 -35.79
N VAL A 86 -13.75 2.94 -36.60
CA VAL A 86 -13.36 3.50 -37.91
C VAL A 86 -13.58 2.51 -39.03
N GLU A 87 -13.85 3.02 -40.22
CA GLU A 87 -13.94 2.23 -41.45
C GLU A 87 -12.58 1.65 -41.82
N HIS A 88 -12.56 0.35 -42.13
CA HIS A 88 -11.35 -0.36 -42.50
C HIS A 88 -10.80 0.15 -43.85
N GLY A 89 -9.58 0.66 -43.85
CA GLY A 89 -8.87 1.16 -45.05
C GLY A 89 -8.84 2.67 -45.21
N THR A 90 -9.89 3.39 -44.76
CA THR A 90 -9.92 4.88 -44.82
C THR A 90 -9.64 5.53 -43.47
N GLY A 91 -9.94 4.84 -42.36
CA GLY A 91 -9.84 5.41 -41.02
C GLY A 91 -10.96 6.39 -40.68
N THR A 92 -12.01 6.47 -41.51
CA THR A 92 -13.14 7.39 -41.31
C THR A 92 -13.94 6.99 -40.06
N PRO A 93 -14.19 7.91 -39.11
CA PRO A 93 -15.00 7.60 -37.92
C PRO A 93 -16.43 7.21 -38.29
N LEU A 94 -16.86 6.05 -37.80
CA LEU A 94 -18.21 5.49 -37.98
C LEU A 94 -19.14 5.79 -36.80
N SER A 95 -18.58 6.13 -35.64
CA SER A 95 -19.31 6.46 -34.40
C SER A 95 -18.47 7.35 -33.50
N ASN A 96 -19.07 7.83 -32.41
CA ASN A 96 -18.35 8.47 -31.30
C ASN A 96 -17.40 7.47 -30.64
N ASP A 97 -16.31 8.00 -30.08
CA ASP A 97 -15.35 7.21 -29.32
C ASP A 97 -15.93 6.82 -27.95
N ASP A 98 -15.71 5.57 -27.53
CA ASP A 98 -15.96 5.14 -26.15
C ASP A 98 -14.70 5.35 -25.31
N VAL A 99 -14.82 6.00 -24.16
CA VAL A 99 -13.71 6.18 -23.21
C VAL A 99 -13.90 5.27 -22.01
N LEU A 100 -13.03 4.28 -21.86
CA LEU A 100 -12.94 3.43 -20.69
C LEU A 100 -11.97 4.09 -19.68
N GLY A 101 -12.52 4.50 -18.53
CA GLY A 101 -11.77 5.21 -17.48
C GLY A 101 -10.76 4.32 -16.75
N GLY A 102 -9.53 4.82 -16.58
CA GLY A 102 -8.42 4.10 -15.94
C GLY A 102 -8.32 4.27 -14.43
N THR A 103 -9.27 4.93 -13.77
CA THR A 103 -9.17 5.26 -12.33
C THR A 103 -8.98 4.02 -11.46
N GLY A 104 -7.89 3.98 -10.70
CA GLY A 104 -7.49 2.84 -9.86
C GLY A 104 -7.21 1.55 -10.63
N LYS A 105 -6.90 1.62 -11.94
CA LYS A 105 -6.67 0.43 -12.79
C LYS A 105 -5.21 0.18 -13.17
N HIS A 106 -4.23 0.94 -12.67
CA HIS A 106 -2.84 0.76 -13.08
C HIS A 106 -2.31 -0.65 -12.72
N GLY A 107 -1.71 -1.33 -13.69
CA GLY A 107 -1.11 -2.66 -13.52
C GLY A 107 -2.10 -3.85 -13.44
N LEU A 108 -3.39 -3.66 -13.70
CA LEU A 108 -4.37 -4.76 -13.82
C LEU A 108 -4.41 -5.29 -15.28
N PRO A 109 -4.44 -6.63 -15.49
CA PRO A 109 -4.67 -7.22 -16.81
C PRO A 109 -6.11 -7.07 -17.30
#